data_AF-A0AAW1QDV7-F1
#
_entry.id   AF-A0AAW1QDV7-F1
#
_cell.length_a   1.000
_cell.length_b   1.000
_cell.length_c   1.000
_cell.angle_alpha   90.00
_cell.angle_beta   90.00
_cell.angle_gamma   90.00
#
_symmetry.space_group_name_H-M   'P 1'
#
loop_
_entity.id
_entity.type
_entity.pdbx_description
1 polymer ?
#
loop_
_entity_poly.entity_id
_entity_poly.type
_entity_poly.pdbx_seq_one_letter_code
_entity_poly.pdbx_strand_id
1 'polypeptide(L)'
;MEPWLEEAGALGGVDTGKLAGLALRLLHNLSFDEAGRTEMASAGAIPQALALLRSPAHRTGALGLLYHLSLERSHRPLFLAAPAAATAALPSLLLAAGDLRTAPELAALAVNLSMDNQLAADMAGGGALAALLGKALAARDPLALRITRNLAERCATADAVVAFAPAADALADLLTDPTTDADVRVEALGLLAHAALPPLRWRPILARSGLPAWLVAALVPGGAADDIALEAVMAGGALCTTDTAPLLAQAGLGTALVALLAERRADDECALRHAAM
;
A
#
# COMPACT_ATOMS: atom_id res chain seq x y z
N MET A 1 13.04 -5.77 -28.14
CA MET A 1 11.90 -5.31 -28.97
C MET A 1 11.14 -6.56 -29.33
N GLU A 2 9.84 -6.64 -29.03
CA GLU A 2 9.08 -7.88 -29.26
C GLU A 2 8.90 -8.14 -30.76
N PRO A 3 8.96 -9.39 -31.25
CA PRO A 3 8.97 -9.73 -32.68
C PRO A 3 7.77 -9.20 -33.48
N TRP A 4 6.60 -9.05 -32.85
CA TRP A 4 5.38 -8.56 -33.49
C TRP A 4 5.41 -7.06 -33.82
N LEU A 5 6.37 -6.29 -33.28
CA LEU A 5 6.57 -4.88 -33.64
C LEU A 5 7.41 -4.71 -34.92
N GLU A 6 8.24 -5.69 -35.28
CA GLU A 6 9.07 -5.66 -36.50
C GLU A 6 8.26 -6.05 -37.75
N GLU A 7 7.38 -7.05 -37.64
CA GLU A 7 6.58 -7.54 -38.77
C GLU A 7 5.57 -6.50 -39.29
N ALA A 8 5.04 -5.65 -38.39
CA ALA A 8 4.12 -4.57 -38.77
C ALA A 8 4.81 -3.40 -39.48
N GLY A 9 6.12 -3.21 -39.28
CA GLY A 9 6.91 -2.17 -39.98
C GLY A 9 7.14 -2.47 -41.46
N ALA A 10 7.02 -3.73 -41.87
CA ALA A 10 7.26 -4.17 -43.25
C ALA A 10 6.05 -3.93 -44.19
N LEU A 11 4.87 -3.60 -43.66
CA LEU A 11 3.64 -3.39 -44.42
C LEU A 11 3.20 -1.92 -44.37
N GLY A 12 3.96 -1.06 -45.05
CA GLY A 12 3.49 0.25 -45.52
C GLY A 12 3.24 1.32 -44.45
N GLY A 13 4.29 2.04 -44.05
CA GLY A 13 4.20 3.45 -43.63
C GLY A 13 3.40 3.80 -42.36
N VAL A 14 2.79 2.82 -41.68
CA VAL A 14 2.11 3.06 -40.40
C VAL A 14 3.16 3.15 -39.30
N ASP A 15 3.23 4.31 -38.65
CA ASP A 15 3.96 4.47 -37.40
C ASP A 15 3.27 3.59 -36.34
N THR A 16 3.83 2.39 -36.14
CA THR A 16 3.31 1.37 -35.22
C THR A 16 3.28 1.87 -33.77
N GLY A 17 4.19 2.79 -33.41
CA GLY A 17 4.15 3.48 -32.12
C GLY A 17 2.94 4.42 -32.01
N LYS A 18 2.69 5.23 -33.04
CA LYS A 18 1.49 6.08 -33.07
C LYS A 18 0.20 5.26 -33.03
N LEU A 19 0.15 4.14 -33.76
CA LEU A 19 -1.01 3.23 -33.73
C LEU A 19 -1.22 2.64 -32.32
N ALA A 20 -0.15 2.17 -31.67
CA ALA A 20 -0.22 1.65 -30.30
C ALA A 20 -0.70 2.72 -29.31
N GLY A 21 -0.22 3.97 -29.43
CA GLY A 21 -0.68 5.09 -28.61
C GLY A 21 -2.17 5.42 -28.80
N LEU A 22 -2.66 5.39 -30.05
CA LEU A 22 -4.08 5.59 -30.35
C LEU A 22 -4.95 4.43 -29.84
N ALA A 23 -4.48 3.19 -29.99
CA ALA A 23 -5.16 2.00 -29.49
C ALA A 23 -5.27 2.03 -27.96
N LEU A 24 -4.19 2.34 -27.24
CA LEU A 24 -4.21 2.50 -25.78
C LEU A 24 -5.21 3.56 -25.34
N ARG A 25 -5.28 4.70 -26.03
CA ARG A 25 -6.24 5.76 -25.71
C ARG A 25 -7.68 5.30 -25.92
N LEU A 26 -7.95 4.60 -27.02
CA LEU A 26 -9.28 4.04 -27.28
C LEU A 26 -9.67 2.99 -26.22
N LEU A 27 -8.78 2.05 -25.92
CA LEU A 27 -8.98 1.04 -24.88
C LEU A 27 -9.20 1.68 -23.50
N HIS A 28 -8.43 2.71 -23.16
CA HIS A 28 -8.62 3.44 -21.91
C HIS A 28 -9.99 4.12 -21.83
N ASN A 29 -10.49 4.70 -22.93
CA ASN A 29 -11.82 5.31 -22.97
C ASN A 29 -12.94 4.26 -22.88
N LEU A 30 -12.75 3.09 -23.49
CA LEU A 30 -13.70 2.00 -23.42
C LEU A 30 -13.70 1.32 -22.04
N SER A 31 -12.59 1.35 -21.30
CA SER A 31 -12.46 0.67 -20.02
C SER A 31 -13.15 1.38 -18.85
N PHE A 32 -13.79 2.52 -19.09
CA PHE A 32 -14.77 3.09 -18.16
C PHE A 32 -15.99 2.18 -18.00
N ASP A 33 -16.34 1.38 -19.02
CA ASP A 33 -17.39 0.37 -18.97
C ASP A 33 -16.87 -0.99 -18.47
N GLU A 34 -17.61 -1.64 -17.58
CA GLU A 34 -17.23 -2.93 -16.97
C GLU A 34 -17.23 -4.08 -17.98
N ALA A 35 -18.21 -4.13 -18.89
CA ALA A 35 -18.24 -5.15 -19.94
C ALA A 35 -17.05 -4.95 -20.89
N GLY A 36 -16.73 -3.69 -21.23
CA GLY A 36 -15.52 -3.34 -21.97
C GLY A 36 -14.24 -3.83 -21.29
N ARG A 37 -14.10 -3.64 -19.97
CA ARG A 37 -12.95 -4.18 -19.21
C ARG A 37 -12.86 -5.70 -19.29
N THR A 38 -14.00 -6.38 -19.14
CA THR A 38 -14.08 -7.84 -19.18
C THR A 38 -13.69 -8.40 -20.56
N GLU A 39 -14.18 -7.76 -21.63
CA GLU A 39 -13.83 -8.12 -23.01
C GLU A 39 -12.32 -7.93 -23.26
N MET A 40 -11.75 -6.79 -22.84
CA MET A 40 -10.32 -6.51 -22.97
C MET A 40 -9.45 -7.51 -22.21
N ALA A 41 -9.83 -7.83 -20.98
CA ALA A 41 -9.11 -8.81 -20.16
C ALA A 41 -9.11 -10.19 -20.84
N SER A 42 -10.27 -10.61 -21.35
CA SER A 42 -10.42 -11.87 -22.09
C SER A 42 -9.63 -11.89 -23.41
N ALA A 43 -9.47 -10.73 -24.06
CA ALA A 43 -8.67 -10.56 -25.27
C ALA A 43 -7.15 -10.44 -25.00
N GLY A 44 -6.69 -10.54 -23.75
CA GLY A 44 -5.27 -10.49 -23.41
C GLY A 44 -4.68 -9.07 -23.33
N ALA A 45 -5.50 -8.05 -23.08
CA ALA A 45 -5.02 -6.67 -22.97
C ALA A 45 -4.04 -6.46 -21.79
N ILE A 46 -4.21 -7.17 -20.67
CA ILE A 46 -3.38 -7.04 -19.46
C ILE A 46 -1.89 -7.36 -19.73
N PRO A 47 -1.51 -8.55 -20.23
CA PRO A 47 -0.10 -8.86 -20.49
C PRO A 47 0.52 -7.92 -21.54
N GLN A 48 -0.25 -7.49 -22.55
CA GLN A 48 0.21 -6.53 -23.56
C GLN A 48 0.48 -5.16 -22.96
N ALA A 49 -0.44 -4.63 -22.14
CA ALA A 49 -0.26 -3.34 -21.49
C ALA A 49 0.88 -3.37 -20.45
N LEU A 50 1.05 -4.48 -19.71
CA LEU A 50 2.20 -4.67 -18.82
C LEU A 50 3.54 -4.63 -19.59
N ALA A 51 3.62 -5.26 -20.77
CA ALA A 51 4.83 -5.20 -21.60
C ALA A 51 5.17 -3.77 -22.06
N LEU A 52 4.14 -2.93 -22.28
CA LEU A 52 4.27 -1.52 -22.70
C LEU A 52 4.77 -0.59 -21.59
N LEU A 53 4.77 -1.01 -20.31
CA LEU A 53 5.34 -0.21 -19.20
C LEU A 53 6.83 0.10 -19.40
N ARG A 54 7.55 -0.76 -20.13
CA ARG A 54 8.97 -0.56 -20.50
C ARG A 54 9.17 0.54 -21.54
N SER A 55 8.12 0.92 -22.29
CA SER A 55 8.17 1.95 -23.32
C SER A 55 7.78 3.32 -22.75
N PRO A 56 8.72 4.29 -22.61
CA PRO A 56 8.39 5.61 -22.08
C PRO A 56 7.27 6.32 -22.85
N ALA A 57 7.20 6.12 -24.16
CA ALA A 57 6.18 6.73 -25.03
C ALA A 57 4.76 6.22 -24.75
N HIS A 58 4.62 4.98 -24.28
CA HIS A 58 3.32 4.33 -24.07
C HIS A 58 2.96 4.13 -22.59
N ARG A 59 3.94 4.30 -21.69
CA ARG A 59 3.82 3.99 -20.27
C ARG A 59 2.62 4.64 -19.61
N THR A 60 2.37 5.94 -19.85
CA THR A 60 1.23 6.64 -19.23
C THR A 60 -0.10 6.04 -19.66
N GLY A 61 -0.28 5.79 -20.97
CA GLY A 61 -1.50 5.15 -21.48
C GLY A 61 -1.68 3.72 -20.99
N ALA A 62 -0.58 2.97 -20.89
CA ALA A 62 -0.58 1.62 -20.34
C ALA A 62 -0.95 1.61 -18.84
N LEU A 63 -0.40 2.52 -18.04
CA LEU A 63 -0.74 2.65 -16.61
C LEU A 63 -2.23 2.99 -16.42
N GLY A 64 -2.76 3.94 -17.19
CA GLY A 64 -4.18 4.28 -17.12
C GLY A 64 -5.10 3.12 -17.48
N LEU A 65 -4.76 2.33 -18.51
CA LEU A 65 -5.52 1.13 -18.87
C LEU A 65 -5.40 0.04 -17.80
N LEU A 66 -4.19 -0.26 -17.34
CA LEU A 66 -3.95 -1.28 -16.31
C LEU A 66 -4.65 -0.94 -15.00
N TYR A 67 -4.67 0.34 -14.61
CA TYR A 67 -5.43 0.79 -13.45
C TYR A 67 -6.91 0.43 -13.59
N HIS A 68 -7.57 0.80 -14.69
CA HIS A 68 -8.98 0.44 -14.91
C HIS A 68 -9.18 -1.08 -14.89
N LEU A 69 -8.31 -1.85 -15.57
CA LEU A 69 -8.41 -3.31 -15.59
C LEU A 69 -8.17 -3.95 -14.21
N SER A 70 -7.42 -3.29 -13.32
CA SER A 70 -7.17 -3.75 -11.95
C SER A 70 -8.34 -3.53 -10.98
N LEU A 71 -9.36 -2.76 -11.38
CA LEU A 71 -10.57 -2.56 -10.58
C LEU A 71 -11.33 -3.87 -10.37
N GLU A 72 -11.29 -4.77 -11.36
CA GLU A 72 -11.97 -6.05 -11.28
C GLU A 72 -11.13 -7.10 -10.56
N ARG A 73 -11.62 -7.57 -9.42
CA ARG A 73 -10.95 -8.65 -8.67
C ARG A 73 -10.80 -9.92 -9.50
N SER A 74 -11.74 -10.21 -10.40
CA SER A 74 -11.72 -11.35 -11.32
C SER A 74 -10.53 -11.31 -12.29
N HIS A 75 -9.92 -10.14 -12.53
CA HIS A 75 -8.76 -10.01 -13.42
C HIS A 75 -7.42 -10.31 -12.74
N ARG A 76 -7.34 -10.40 -11.40
CA ARG A 76 -6.08 -10.64 -10.67
C ARG A 76 -5.28 -11.86 -11.17
N PRO A 77 -5.91 -13.03 -11.47
CA PRO A 77 -5.18 -14.16 -12.03
C PRO A 77 -4.47 -13.84 -13.36
N LEU A 78 -5.00 -12.90 -14.15
CA LEU A 78 -4.39 -12.48 -15.41
C LEU A 78 -3.13 -11.61 -15.19
N PHE A 79 -3.10 -10.82 -14.11
CA PHE A 79 -1.89 -10.11 -13.69
C PHE A 79 -0.82 -11.08 -13.20
N LEU A 80 -1.21 -12.12 -12.46
CA LEU A 80 -0.30 -13.16 -11.98
C LEU A 80 0.27 -14.02 -13.11
N ALA A 81 -0.54 -14.34 -14.12
CA ALA A 81 -0.13 -15.13 -15.27
C ALA A 81 0.73 -14.33 -16.28
N ALA A 82 0.75 -13.00 -16.19
CA ALA A 82 1.61 -12.19 -17.04
C ALA A 82 3.10 -12.45 -16.74
N PRO A 83 4.01 -12.28 -17.73
CA PRO A 83 5.43 -12.52 -17.49
C PRO A 83 5.91 -11.76 -16.26
N ALA A 84 6.52 -12.45 -15.29
CA ALA A 84 6.94 -11.88 -14.02
C ALA A 84 7.82 -10.62 -14.19
N ALA A 85 8.59 -10.53 -15.28
CA ALA A 85 9.38 -9.33 -15.60
C ALA A 85 8.54 -8.06 -15.82
N ALA A 86 7.27 -8.19 -16.22
CA ALA A 86 6.37 -7.08 -16.51
C ALA A 86 5.65 -6.59 -15.25
N THR A 87 5.28 -7.48 -14.32
CA THR A 87 4.78 -7.11 -12.98
C THR A 87 5.90 -6.62 -12.07
N ALA A 88 7.10 -7.20 -12.17
CA ALA A 88 8.31 -6.75 -11.45
C ALA A 88 8.80 -5.36 -11.86
N ALA A 89 8.29 -4.78 -12.96
CA ALA A 89 8.59 -3.40 -13.32
C ALA A 89 7.93 -2.37 -12.38
N LEU A 90 6.83 -2.73 -11.70
CA LEU A 90 6.08 -1.82 -10.84
C LEU A 90 6.92 -1.27 -9.67
N PRO A 91 7.65 -2.09 -8.88
CA PRO A 91 8.55 -1.57 -7.86
C PRO A 91 9.57 -0.56 -8.40
N SER A 92 10.17 -0.83 -9.56
CA SER A 92 11.13 0.10 -10.17
C SER A 92 10.48 1.42 -10.59
N LEU A 93 9.25 1.37 -11.12
CA LEU A 93 8.49 2.57 -11.47
C LEU A 93 8.11 3.40 -10.24
N LEU A 94 7.68 2.73 -9.16
CA LEU A 94 7.34 3.38 -7.88
C LEU A 94 8.57 4.06 -7.25
N LEU A 95 9.73 3.41 -7.31
CA LEU A 95 10.99 3.98 -6.83
C LEU A 95 11.47 5.16 -7.68
N ALA A 96 11.29 5.07 -9.00
CA ALA A 96 11.67 6.12 -9.94
C ALA A 96 10.72 7.34 -9.92
N ALA A 97 9.45 7.14 -9.53
CA ALA A 97 8.51 8.23 -9.37
C ALA A 97 8.98 9.16 -8.24
N GLY A 98 9.02 10.48 -8.46
CA GLY A 98 9.38 11.44 -7.42
C GLY A 98 8.33 11.47 -6.32
N ASP A 99 7.17 12.03 -6.64
CA ASP A 99 5.98 12.15 -5.80
C ASP A 99 4.85 11.31 -6.42
N LEU A 100 4.27 10.34 -5.69
CA LEU A 100 3.22 9.48 -6.24
C LEU A 100 1.91 10.23 -6.50
N ARG A 101 1.71 11.41 -5.89
CA ARG A 101 0.58 12.30 -6.21
C ARG A 101 0.64 12.81 -7.65
N THR A 102 1.82 12.80 -8.27
CA THR A 102 2.02 13.15 -9.68
C THR A 102 1.88 11.96 -10.64
N ALA A 103 1.70 10.75 -10.10
CA ALA A 103 1.51 9.52 -10.86
C ALA A 103 0.35 8.69 -10.27
N PRO A 104 -0.87 9.24 -10.20
CA PRO A 104 -1.99 8.62 -9.49
C PRO A 104 -2.38 7.25 -10.07
N GLU A 105 -2.27 7.03 -11.38
CA GLU A 105 -2.57 5.73 -12.00
C GLU A 105 -1.56 4.65 -11.58
N LEU A 106 -0.28 5.03 -11.43
CA LEU A 106 0.74 4.11 -10.93
C LEU A 106 0.47 3.73 -9.46
N ALA A 107 0.16 4.73 -8.64
CA ALA A 107 -0.15 4.52 -7.22
C ALA A 107 -1.41 3.65 -7.06
N ALA A 108 -2.49 3.98 -7.78
CA ALA A 108 -3.75 3.25 -7.72
C ALA A 108 -3.61 1.80 -8.23
N LEU A 109 -2.87 1.59 -9.32
CA LEU A 109 -2.55 0.25 -9.80
C LEU A 109 -1.76 -0.54 -8.74
N ALA A 110 -0.74 0.05 -8.14
CA ALA A 110 0.06 -0.61 -7.10
C ALA A 110 -0.77 -0.95 -5.84
N VAL A 111 -1.63 -0.05 -5.39
CA VAL A 111 -2.57 -0.31 -4.28
C VAL A 111 -3.48 -1.49 -4.64
N ASN A 112 -4.07 -1.51 -5.83
CA ASN A 112 -4.99 -2.57 -6.23
C ASN A 112 -4.31 -3.93 -6.30
N LEU A 113 -3.14 -4.01 -6.94
CA LEU A 113 -2.42 -5.26 -7.11
C LEU A 113 -1.83 -5.78 -5.79
N SER A 114 -1.33 -4.89 -4.92
CA SER A 114 -0.78 -5.27 -3.60
C SER A 114 -1.81 -5.81 -2.61
N MET A 115 -3.12 -5.74 -2.90
CA MET A 115 -4.15 -6.45 -2.13
C MET A 115 -4.16 -7.97 -2.40
N ASP A 116 -3.52 -8.44 -3.47
CA ASP A 116 -3.35 -9.89 -3.73
C ASP A 116 -2.06 -10.39 -3.09
N ASN A 117 -2.12 -11.54 -2.41
CA ASN A 117 -0.99 -12.06 -1.64
C ASN A 117 0.23 -12.38 -2.52
N GLN A 118 0.03 -12.99 -3.69
CA GLN A 118 1.14 -13.39 -4.53
C GLN A 118 1.72 -12.18 -5.27
N LEU A 119 0.88 -11.28 -5.80
CA LEU A 119 1.38 -10.05 -6.42
C LEU A 119 2.15 -9.17 -5.43
N ALA A 120 1.66 -9.06 -4.18
CA ALA A 120 2.35 -8.31 -3.14
C ALA A 120 3.71 -8.94 -2.79
N ALA A 121 3.77 -10.27 -2.64
CA ALA A 121 5.03 -10.96 -2.37
C ALA A 121 6.04 -10.74 -3.52
N ASP A 122 5.59 -10.86 -4.78
CA ASP A 122 6.44 -10.62 -5.96
C ASP A 122 6.95 -9.18 -6.01
N MET A 123 6.10 -8.20 -5.67
CA MET A 123 6.46 -6.78 -5.62
C MET A 123 7.40 -6.42 -4.46
N ALA A 124 7.35 -7.16 -3.35
CA ALA A 124 8.16 -6.90 -2.15
C ALA A 124 9.59 -7.45 -2.26
N GLY A 125 9.81 -8.45 -3.14
CA GLY A 125 11.05 -9.19 -3.25
C GLY A 125 12.27 -8.36 -3.67
N GLY A 126 13.47 -8.93 -3.48
CA GLY A 126 14.73 -8.33 -3.96
C GLY A 126 15.10 -7.00 -3.31
N GLY A 127 14.60 -6.73 -2.09
CA GLY A 127 14.85 -5.48 -1.37
C GLY A 127 13.93 -4.32 -1.78
N ALA A 128 12.97 -4.55 -2.67
CA ALA A 128 12.01 -3.53 -3.11
C ALA A 128 11.20 -2.97 -1.93
N LEU A 129 10.74 -3.82 -1.01
CA LEU A 129 10.01 -3.38 0.18
C LEU A 129 10.82 -2.38 1.03
N ALA A 130 12.10 -2.68 1.29
CA ALA A 130 12.98 -1.82 2.08
C ALA A 130 13.18 -0.45 1.41
N ALA A 131 13.42 -0.45 0.10
CA ALA A 131 13.62 0.78 -0.66
C ALA A 131 12.34 1.63 -0.73
N LEU A 132 11.19 0.99 -0.97
CA LEU A 132 9.89 1.66 -1.02
C LEU A 132 9.51 2.23 0.36
N LEU A 133 9.76 1.48 1.43
CA LEU A 133 9.50 1.95 2.80
C LEU A 133 10.36 3.18 3.14
N GLY A 134 11.66 3.13 2.87
CA GLY A 134 12.54 4.28 3.09
C GLY A 134 12.07 5.52 2.31
N LYS A 135 11.67 5.34 1.05
CA LYS A 135 11.10 6.42 0.23
C LYS A 135 9.78 6.95 0.79
N ALA A 136 8.86 6.08 1.18
CA ALA A 136 7.55 6.43 1.71
C ALA A 136 7.66 7.28 2.99
N LEU A 137 8.55 6.86 3.91
CA LEU A 137 8.83 7.59 5.15
C LEU A 137 9.46 8.96 4.88
N ALA A 138 10.44 9.04 3.98
CA ALA A 138 11.08 10.30 3.63
C ALA A 138 10.12 11.30 2.96
N ALA A 139 9.22 10.80 2.11
CA ALA A 139 8.24 11.62 1.41
C ALA A 139 7.01 11.98 2.25
N ARG A 140 6.75 11.26 3.35
CA ARG A 140 5.49 11.31 4.11
C ARG A 140 4.27 11.19 3.20
N ASP A 141 4.33 10.24 2.27
CA ASP A 141 3.29 10.02 1.26
C ASP A 141 2.34 8.90 1.72
N PRO A 142 1.05 9.19 1.97
CA PRO A 142 0.11 8.18 2.47
C PRO A 142 -0.14 7.05 1.47
N LEU A 143 -0.11 7.31 0.16
CA LEU A 143 -0.27 6.26 -0.85
C LEU A 143 0.95 5.36 -0.90
N ALA A 144 2.15 5.93 -0.79
CA ALA A 144 3.37 5.14 -0.69
C ALA A 144 3.37 4.25 0.56
N LEU A 145 2.95 4.81 1.70
CA LEU A 145 2.84 4.05 2.95
C LEU A 145 1.79 2.93 2.85
N ARG A 146 0.62 3.21 2.27
CA ARG A 146 -0.41 2.19 2.01
C ARG A 146 0.12 1.04 1.15
N ILE A 147 0.83 1.34 0.06
CA ILE A 147 1.46 0.31 -0.77
C ILE A 147 2.44 -0.50 0.06
N THR A 148 3.35 0.15 0.80
CA THR A 148 4.33 -0.57 1.64
C THR A 148 3.69 -1.40 2.74
N ARG A 149 2.56 -0.96 3.31
CA ARG A 149 1.76 -1.71 4.28
C ARG A 149 1.21 -2.98 3.65
N ASN A 150 0.57 -2.85 2.50
CA ASN A 150 0.02 -4.01 1.78
C ASN A 150 1.09 -5.05 1.46
N LEU A 151 2.27 -4.57 1.03
CA LEU A 151 3.43 -5.42 0.75
C LEU A 151 3.96 -6.10 2.01
N ALA A 152 4.16 -5.34 3.10
CA ALA A 152 4.67 -5.86 4.37
C ALA A 152 3.76 -6.91 5.01
N GLU A 153 2.45 -6.77 4.88
CA GLU A 153 1.46 -7.73 5.38
C GLU A 153 1.55 -9.09 4.67
N ARG A 154 2.02 -9.11 3.40
CA ARG A 154 1.91 -10.26 2.50
C ARG A 154 3.25 -10.82 2.02
N CYS A 155 4.36 -10.16 2.31
CA CYS A 155 5.68 -10.61 1.92
C CYS A 155 6.24 -11.70 2.86
N ALA A 156 7.38 -12.28 2.48
CA ALA A 156 8.11 -13.17 3.37
C ALA A 156 8.58 -12.41 4.62
N THR A 157 8.53 -13.06 5.79
CA THR A 157 8.98 -12.47 7.07
C THR A 157 10.42 -11.95 7.00
N ALA A 158 11.30 -12.64 6.27
CA ALA A 158 12.68 -12.22 6.09
C ALA A 158 12.80 -10.85 5.39
N ASP A 159 12.00 -10.63 4.34
CA ASP A 159 11.98 -9.36 3.59
C ASP A 159 11.41 -8.23 4.46
N ALA A 160 10.35 -8.51 5.22
CA ALA A 160 9.78 -7.56 6.17
C ALA A 160 10.82 -7.14 7.23
N VAL A 161 11.53 -8.10 7.84
CA VAL A 161 12.57 -7.81 8.84
C VAL A 161 13.68 -6.92 8.25
N VAL A 162 14.15 -7.22 7.04
CA VAL A 162 15.18 -6.42 6.34
C VAL A 162 14.69 -4.99 6.10
N ALA A 163 13.42 -4.83 5.71
CA ALA A 163 12.83 -3.51 5.48
C ALA A 163 12.63 -2.70 6.77
N PHE A 164 12.13 -3.34 7.83
CA PHE A 164 11.76 -2.66 9.06
C PHE A 164 12.92 -2.34 9.99
N ALA A 165 13.97 -3.18 10.04
CA ALA A 165 15.11 -2.96 10.92
C ALA A 165 15.73 -1.54 10.81
N PRO A 166 16.03 -1.01 9.61
CA PRO A 166 16.55 0.36 9.48
C PRO A 166 15.46 1.44 9.57
N ALA A 167 14.18 1.09 9.40
CA ALA A 167 13.07 2.03 9.34
C ALA A 167 12.37 2.26 10.69
N ALA A 168 12.65 1.43 11.70
CA ALA A 168 11.88 1.39 12.94
C ALA A 168 11.94 2.70 13.75
N ASP A 169 13.12 3.35 13.85
CA ASP A 169 13.24 4.67 14.48
C ASP A 169 12.48 5.75 13.69
N ALA A 170 12.64 5.77 12.36
CA ALA A 170 11.94 6.73 11.50
C ALA A 170 10.40 6.56 11.56
N LEU A 171 9.91 5.34 11.71
CA LEU A 171 8.49 5.05 11.94
C LEU A 171 8.01 5.61 13.28
N ALA A 172 8.77 5.38 14.36
CA ALA A 172 8.43 5.94 15.66
C ALA A 172 8.41 7.47 15.63
N ASP A 173 9.43 8.09 15.01
CA ASP A 173 9.53 9.54 14.87
C ASP A 173 8.36 10.11 14.05
N LEU A 174 8.01 9.47 12.92
CA LEU A 174 6.88 9.87 12.09
C LEU A 174 5.57 9.85 12.87
N LEU A 175 5.35 8.81 13.69
CA LEU A 175 4.15 8.66 14.52
C LEU A 175 4.11 9.64 15.69
N THR A 176 5.25 10.10 16.22
CA THR A 176 5.25 11.05 17.35
C THR A 176 5.34 12.51 16.91
N ASP A 177 5.63 12.78 15.64
CA ASP A 177 5.67 14.13 15.10
C ASP A 177 4.24 14.75 15.06
N PRO A 178 4.02 15.90 15.73
CA PRO A 178 2.72 16.58 15.74
C PRO A 178 2.32 17.17 14.38
N THR A 179 3.26 17.28 13.44
CA THR A 179 3.02 17.77 12.07
C THR A 179 2.63 16.67 11.09
N THR A 180 2.68 15.40 11.50
CA THR A 180 2.29 14.28 10.65
C THR A 180 0.79 14.28 10.40
N ASP A 181 0.43 14.31 9.12
CA ASP A 181 -0.93 14.25 8.60
C ASP A 181 -1.68 12.98 9.04
N ALA A 182 -3.00 13.07 9.15
CA ALA A 182 -3.85 11.98 9.61
C ALA A 182 -3.76 10.73 8.72
N ASP A 183 -3.79 10.89 7.39
CA ASP A 183 -3.75 9.76 6.46
C ASP A 183 -2.38 9.06 6.53
N VAL A 184 -1.31 9.85 6.61
CA VAL A 184 0.07 9.34 6.81
C VAL A 184 0.16 8.53 8.11
N ARG A 185 -0.49 9.01 9.16
CA ARG A 185 -0.49 8.39 10.49
C ARG A 185 -1.24 7.07 10.50
N VAL A 186 -2.43 7.02 9.89
CA VAL A 186 -3.22 5.77 9.74
C VAL A 186 -2.38 4.70 9.05
N GLU A 187 -1.73 5.04 7.93
CA GLU A 187 -0.94 4.06 7.17
C GLU A 187 0.35 3.65 7.89
N ALA A 188 1.01 4.58 8.59
CA ALA A 188 2.19 4.27 9.40
C ALA A 188 1.87 3.36 10.60
N LEU A 189 0.73 3.56 11.26
CA LEU A 189 0.26 2.67 12.34
C LEU A 189 -0.09 1.28 11.81
N GLY A 190 -0.80 1.22 10.69
CA GLY A 190 -1.13 -0.03 10.02
C GLY A 190 0.13 -0.81 9.61
N LEU A 191 1.15 -0.11 9.11
CA LEU A 191 2.45 -0.70 8.82
C LEU A 191 3.14 -1.24 10.09
N LEU A 192 3.12 -0.46 11.19
CA LEU A 192 3.69 -0.84 12.48
C LEU A 192 3.02 -2.09 13.08
N ALA A 193 1.71 -2.26 12.87
CA ALA A 193 0.98 -3.47 13.27
C ALA A 193 1.53 -4.74 12.61
N HIS A 194 2.20 -4.63 11.46
CA HIS A 194 2.88 -5.73 10.77
C HIS A 194 4.39 -5.79 11.05
N ALA A 195 4.96 -4.80 11.74
CA ALA A 195 6.40 -4.66 11.96
C ALA A 195 6.90 -5.27 13.29
N ALA A 196 6.00 -5.74 14.16
CA ALA A 196 6.36 -6.39 15.43
C ALA A 196 6.83 -7.85 15.24
N LEU A 197 7.76 -8.07 14.33
CA LEU A 197 8.26 -9.39 13.93
C LEU A 197 9.60 -9.68 14.63
N PRO A 198 9.79 -10.85 15.26
CA PRO A 198 11.12 -11.31 15.63
C PRO A 198 12.03 -11.35 14.38
N PRO A 199 13.29 -10.92 14.44
CA PRO A 199 14.08 -10.52 15.62
C PRO A 199 14.11 -9.00 15.93
N LEU A 200 13.18 -8.21 15.38
CA LEU A 200 13.16 -6.76 15.60
C LEU A 200 12.95 -6.44 17.09
N ARG A 201 13.85 -5.64 17.65
CA ARG A 201 13.84 -5.27 19.07
C ARG A 201 13.22 -3.90 19.24
N TRP A 202 11.93 -3.89 19.54
CA TRP A 202 11.16 -2.66 19.75
C TRP A 202 11.40 -2.00 21.11
N ARG A 203 11.78 -2.75 22.16
CA ARG A 203 11.97 -2.20 23.51
C ARG A 203 12.92 -1.00 23.57
N PRO A 204 14.13 -1.04 22.97
CA PRO A 204 15.01 0.13 22.99
C PRO A 204 14.41 1.36 22.28
N ILE A 205 13.62 1.15 21.22
CA ILE A 205 12.96 2.22 20.46
C ILE A 205 11.85 2.84 21.30
N LEU A 206 10.96 2.00 21.86
CA LEU A 206 9.87 2.44 22.74
C LEU A 206 10.38 3.16 24.00
N ALA A 207 11.52 2.75 24.54
CA ALA A 207 12.09 3.36 25.74
C ALA A 207 12.64 4.78 25.50
N ARG A 208 13.01 5.11 24.26
CA ARG A 208 13.59 6.42 23.88
C ARG A 208 12.64 7.30 23.08
N SER A 209 11.60 6.74 22.49
CA SER A 209 10.62 7.46 21.67
C SER A 209 9.43 7.94 22.50
N GLY A 210 8.66 8.88 21.94
CA GLY A 210 7.37 9.29 22.51
C GLY A 210 6.22 8.31 22.19
N LEU A 211 6.49 7.20 21.51
CA LEU A 211 5.45 6.34 20.92
C LEU A 211 4.52 5.70 21.98
N PRO A 212 5.00 5.19 23.14
CA PRO A 212 4.10 4.68 24.16
C PRO A 212 3.10 5.72 24.69
N ALA A 213 3.56 6.94 24.94
CA ALA A 213 2.70 8.03 25.40
C ALA A 213 1.73 8.48 24.30
N TRP A 214 2.20 8.51 23.05
CA TRP A 214 1.37 8.84 21.90
C TRP A 214 0.23 7.83 21.71
N LEU A 215 0.53 6.51 21.78
CA LEU A 215 -0.48 5.46 21.70
C LEU A 215 -1.54 5.62 22.79
N VAL A 216 -1.15 5.94 24.01
CA VAL A 216 -2.09 6.19 25.11
C VAL A 216 -2.98 7.39 24.81
N ALA A 217 -2.40 8.51 24.36
CA ALA A 217 -3.15 9.72 24.03
C ALA A 217 -4.16 9.50 22.88
N ALA A 218 -3.79 8.72 21.86
CA ALA A 218 -4.67 8.39 20.74
C ALA A 218 -5.90 7.53 21.13
N LEU A 219 -5.83 6.83 22.27
CA LEU A 219 -6.90 5.96 22.76
C LEU A 219 -7.78 6.59 23.85
N VAL A 220 -7.44 7.79 24.31
CA VAL A 220 -8.32 8.55 25.22
C VAL A 220 -9.56 9.00 24.42
N PRO A 221 -10.76 9.05 25.03
CA PRO A 221 -11.96 9.62 24.42
C PRO A 221 -11.71 10.94 23.70
N GLY A 222 -12.02 10.99 22.39
CA GLY A 222 -11.79 12.15 21.53
C GLY A 222 -10.32 12.48 21.23
N GLY A 223 -9.36 11.63 21.61
CA GLY A 223 -7.92 11.84 21.42
C GLY A 223 -7.45 11.66 19.98
N ALA A 224 -8.15 10.85 19.19
CA ALA A 224 -7.92 10.67 17.76
C ALA A 224 -9.22 10.29 17.04
N ALA A 225 -9.20 10.36 15.71
CA ALA A 225 -10.28 9.80 14.87
C ALA A 225 -10.35 8.27 15.01
N ASP A 226 -11.51 7.69 14.73
CA ASP A 226 -11.81 6.27 14.96
C ASP A 226 -10.87 5.31 14.22
N ASP A 227 -10.46 5.67 13.01
CA ASP A 227 -9.52 4.91 12.18
C ASP A 227 -8.10 4.93 12.78
N ILE A 228 -7.62 6.09 13.22
CA ILE A 228 -6.34 6.23 13.93
C ILE A 228 -6.38 5.45 15.25
N ALA A 229 -7.47 5.55 16.01
CA ALA A 229 -7.63 4.84 17.28
C ALA A 229 -7.60 3.31 17.05
N LEU A 230 -8.31 2.81 16.03
CA LEU A 230 -8.29 1.40 15.65
C LEU A 230 -6.87 0.93 15.32
N GLU A 231 -6.17 1.66 14.45
CA GLU A 231 -4.80 1.29 14.07
C GLU A 231 -3.81 1.42 15.25
N ALA A 232 -4.04 2.35 16.17
CA ALA A 232 -3.26 2.45 17.42
C ALA A 232 -3.47 1.25 18.33
N VAL A 233 -4.70 0.72 18.43
CA VAL A 233 -4.97 -0.55 19.15
C VAL A 233 -4.21 -1.71 18.49
N MET A 234 -4.29 -1.82 17.16
CA MET A 234 -3.62 -2.90 16.41
C MET A 234 -2.10 -2.83 16.56
N ALA A 235 -1.51 -1.65 16.37
CA ALA A 235 -0.07 -1.41 16.55
C ALA A 235 0.38 -1.63 18.00
N GLY A 236 -0.39 -1.14 18.97
CA GLY A 236 -0.12 -1.35 20.39
C GLY A 236 -0.15 -2.83 20.77
N GLY A 237 -1.12 -3.58 20.24
CA GLY A 237 -1.22 -5.03 20.42
C GLY A 237 -0.04 -5.77 19.80
N ALA A 238 0.33 -5.44 18.56
CA ALA A 238 1.50 -6.03 17.89
C ALA A 238 2.80 -5.75 18.66
N LEU A 239 2.97 -4.51 19.13
CA LEU A 239 4.11 -4.10 19.95
C LEU A 239 4.07 -4.68 21.36
N CYS A 240 2.96 -5.25 21.85
CA CYS A 240 2.83 -5.77 23.20
C CYS A 240 3.37 -7.21 23.30
N THR A 241 4.69 -7.32 23.34
CA THR A 241 5.42 -8.57 23.56
C THR A 241 5.86 -8.69 25.03
N THR A 242 6.34 -9.87 25.45
CA THR A 242 6.90 -10.06 26.80
C THR A 242 7.99 -9.03 27.16
N ASP A 243 8.78 -8.60 26.17
CA ASP A 243 9.89 -7.64 26.37
C ASP A 243 9.39 -6.18 26.49
N THR A 244 8.33 -5.82 25.79
CA THR A 244 7.84 -4.44 25.64
C THR A 244 6.61 -4.12 26.49
N ALA A 245 5.84 -5.13 26.91
CA ALA A 245 4.64 -4.98 27.73
C ALA A 245 4.86 -4.14 29.00
N PRO A 246 5.96 -4.26 29.76
CA PRO A 246 6.18 -3.42 30.94
C PRO A 246 6.25 -1.91 30.62
N LEU A 247 6.85 -1.53 29.49
CA LEU A 247 6.94 -0.13 29.07
C LEU A 247 5.57 0.41 28.67
N LEU A 248 4.79 -0.37 27.92
CA LEU A 248 3.44 0.01 27.48
C LEU A 248 2.47 0.09 28.68
N ALA A 249 2.58 -0.84 29.62
CA ALA A 249 1.80 -0.82 30.86
C ALA A 249 2.15 0.40 31.72
N GLN A 250 3.44 0.72 31.87
CA GLN A 250 3.89 1.90 32.61
C GLN A 250 3.42 3.20 31.96
N ALA A 251 3.34 3.27 30.63
CA ALA A 251 2.78 4.42 29.92
C ALA A 251 1.25 4.58 30.14
N GLY A 252 0.56 3.54 30.61
CA GLY A 252 -0.89 3.56 30.86
C GLY A 252 -1.74 2.95 29.76
N LEU A 253 -1.16 2.17 28.83
CA LEU A 253 -1.88 1.59 27.69
C LEU A 253 -3.08 0.74 28.12
N GLY A 254 -2.92 -0.08 29.17
CA GLY A 254 -4.01 -0.91 29.69
C GLY A 254 -5.20 -0.10 30.19
N THR A 255 -4.94 1.00 30.92
CA THR A 255 -6.00 1.90 31.42
C THR A 255 -6.72 2.59 30.26
N ALA A 256 -5.99 3.07 29.26
CA ALA A 256 -6.57 3.71 28.08
C ALA A 256 -7.49 2.75 27.31
N LEU A 257 -7.07 1.50 27.10
CA LEU A 257 -7.89 0.47 26.44
C LEU A 257 -9.18 0.16 27.19
N VAL A 258 -9.14 0.07 28.53
CA VAL A 258 -10.35 -0.15 29.35
C VAL A 258 -11.31 1.04 29.24
N ALA A 259 -10.79 2.26 29.25
CA ALA A 259 -11.60 3.47 29.09
C ALA A 259 -12.27 3.51 27.70
N LEU A 260 -11.51 3.22 26.65
CA LEU A 260 -12.02 3.15 25.27
C LEU A 260 -13.14 2.12 25.12
N LEU A 261 -12.99 0.93 25.70
CA LEU A 261 -14.03 -0.11 25.68
C LEU A 261 -15.32 0.33 26.40
N ALA A 262 -15.18 1.07 27.51
CA ALA A 262 -16.32 1.59 28.25
C ALA A 262 -17.09 2.67 27.47
N GLU A 263 -16.37 3.57 26.80
CA GLU A 263 -16.94 4.60 25.92
C GLU A 263 -17.71 3.96 24.75
N ARG A 264 -17.08 3.05 23.99
CA ARG A 264 -17.72 2.40 22.83
C ARG A 264 -18.98 1.64 23.20
N ARG A 265 -18.97 0.97 24.35
CA ARG A 265 -20.17 0.30 24.87
C ARG A 265 -21.30 1.31 25.16
N ALA A 266 -20.98 2.47 25.74
CA ALA A 266 -21.98 3.49 26.02
C ALA A 266 -22.58 4.08 24.73
N ASP A 267 -21.76 4.26 23.70
CA ASP A 267 -22.21 4.72 22.37
C ASP A 267 -23.14 3.70 21.70
N ASP A 268 -22.79 2.41 21.73
CA ASP A 268 -23.63 1.33 21.20
C ASP A 268 -24.98 1.26 21.92
N GLU A 269 -24.99 1.37 23.25
CA GLU A 269 -26.23 1.42 24.05
C GLU A 269 -27.08 2.65 23.72
N CYS A 270 -26.46 3.80 23.42
CA CYS A 270 -27.15 5.02 23.00
C CYS A 270 -27.76 4.89 21.59
N ALA A 271 -27.01 4.33 20.64
CA ALA A 271 -27.46 4.08 19.27
C ALA A 271 -28.66 3.13 19.23
N LEU A 272 -28.64 2.07 20.05
CA LEU A 272 -29.76 1.12 20.17
C LEU A 272 -31.05 1.80 20.69
N ARG A 273 -30.94 2.75 21.62
CA ARG A 273 -32.10 3.48 22.15
C ARG A 273 -32.72 4.41 21.11
N HIS A 274 -31.90 5.09 20.33
CA HIS A 274 -32.38 5.96 19.25
C HIS A 274 -32.97 5.17 18.07
N ALA A 275 -32.44 3.98 17.76
CA ALA A 275 -33.00 3.11 16.72
C ALA A 275 -34.35 2.48 17.09
N ALA A 276 -34.71 2.49 18.38
CA ALA A 276 -35.97 1.95 18.90
C ALA A 276 -37.09 3.00 19.07
N MET A 277 -36.81 4.28 18.74
CA MET A 277 -37.78 5.39 18.72
C MET A 277 -38.26 5.67 17.29
#